data_AF-A0AAW7D4H4-F1
#
_entry.id   AF-A0AAW7D4H4-F1
#
_cell.length_a   1.000
_cell.length_b   1.000
_cell.length_c   1.000
_cell.angle_alpha   90.00
_cell.angle_beta   90.00
_cell.angle_gamma   90.00
#
_symmetry.space_group_name_H-M   'P 1'
#
loop_
_entity.id
_entity.type
_entity.pdbx_description
1 polymer ?
#
loop_
_entity_poly.entity_id
_entity_poly.type
_entity_poly.pdbx_seq_one_letter_code
_entity_poly.pdbx_strand_id
1 'polypeptide(L)'
;MSQILNFIGESNEVIPLLIEDVKENLSKETIDGLKLMLFSAQLERTIALYSVDINRELITASLLDTITAFEDGFYWEGFAKSYAMYDQMVWMLSLGILCEVDDANFKRIVAVIQRGGAQDELLKTLVNYRIPNAIQGSSYIQKSPYAHLDGLVKGQDKSISFIKTYLNKKWYQGHRDAPW
;
A
#
# COMPACT_ATOMS: atom_id res chain seq x y z
N MET A 1 27.58 21.53 -34.88
CA MET A 1 26.72 20.46 -35.43
C MET A 1 27.41 19.09 -35.32
N SER A 2 28.64 18.93 -35.81
CA SER A 2 29.42 17.67 -35.69
C SER A 2 29.64 17.18 -34.25
N GLN A 3 29.96 18.05 -33.29
CA GLN A 3 30.16 17.65 -31.89
C GLN A 3 28.88 17.14 -31.20
N ILE A 4 27.72 17.71 -31.55
CA ILE A 4 26.43 17.28 -30.98
C ILE A 4 26.03 15.91 -31.55
N LEU A 5 26.27 15.67 -32.84
CA LEU A 5 26.00 14.38 -33.47
C LEU A 5 26.94 13.28 -32.93
N ASN A 6 28.21 13.59 -32.66
CA ASN A 6 29.13 12.66 -32.01
C ASN A 6 28.69 12.35 -30.57
N PHE A 7 28.32 13.36 -29.78
CA PHE A 7 27.81 13.16 -28.43
C PHE A 7 26.53 12.29 -28.40
N ILE A 8 25.62 12.48 -29.36
CA ILE A 8 24.43 11.63 -29.52
C ILE A 8 24.83 10.20 -29.90
N GLY A 9 25.80 10.03 -30.81
CA GLY A 9 26.35 8.71 -31.17
C GLY A 9 26.95 7.98 -29.98
N GLU A 10 27.84 8.64 -29.24
CA GLU A 10 28.47 8.09 -28.03
C GLU A 10 27.42 7.76 -26.95
N SER A 11 26.43 8.63 -26.74
CA SER A 11 25.36 8.37 -25.78
C SER A 11 24.52 7.14 -26.17
N ASN A 12 24.24 6.95 -27.47
CA ASN A 12 23.49 5.80 -27.95
C ASN A 12 24.24 4.47 -27.82
N GLU A 13 25.58 4.50 -27.78
CA GLU A 13 26.40 3.31 -27.50
C GLU A 13 26.56 3.04 -26.00
N VAL A 14 26.75 4.09 -25.20
CA VAL A 14 27.05 3.98 -23.77
C VAL A 14 25.81 3.72 -22.92
N ILE A 15 24.65 4.33 -23.25
CA ILE A 15 23.42 4.18 -22.45
C ILE A 15 22.96 2.72 -22.37
N PRO A 16 22.90 1.93 -23.47
CA PRO A 16 22.52 0.52 -23.38
C PRO A 16 23.48 -0.31 -22.51
N LEU A 17 24.79 -0.03 -22.58
CA LEU A 17 25.80 -0.70 -21.77
C LEU A 17 25.67 -0.35 -20.28
N LEU A 18 25.38 0.90 -19.96
CA LEU A 18 25.06 1.32 -18.58
C LEU A 18 23.77 0.68 -18.08
N ILE A 19 22.76 0.53 -18.93
CA ILE A 19 21.51 -0.16 -18.57
C ILE A 19 21.77 -1.65 -18.27
N GLU A 20 22.59 -2.33 -19.08
CA GLU A 20 23.02 -3.72 -18.85
C GLU A 20 23.88 -3.85 -17.58
N ASP A 21 24.87 -2.98 -17.40
CA ASP A 21 25.75 -2.97 -16.22
C ASP A 21 24.96 -2.73 -14.93
N VAL A 22 23.99 -1.80 -14.94
CA VAL A 22 23.05 -1.63 -13.83
C VAL A 22 22.26 -2.92 -13.62
N LYS A 23 21.66 -3.52 -14.65
CA LYS A 23 20.91 -4.78 -14.50
C LYS A 23 21.75 -5.92 -13.91
N GLU A 24 23.02 -6.04 -14.26
CA GLU A 24 23.91 -7.11 -13.80
C GLU A 24 24.56 -6.82 -12.43
N ASN A 25 24.75 -5.55 -12.04
CA ASN A 25 25.48 -5.15 -10.84
C ASN A 25 24.66 -4.45 -9.75
N LEU A 26 23.33 -4.42 -9.87
CA LEU A 26 22.48 -3.92 -8.79
C LEU A 26 22.58 -4.83 -7.55
N SER A 27 22.98 -4.24 -6.42
CA SER A 27 22.93 -4.93 -5.14
C SER A 27 21.50 -5.37 -4.81
N LYS A 28 21.35 -6.48 -4.08
CA LYS A 28 20.03 -6.93 -3.61
C LYS A 28 19.28 -5.83 -2.85
N GLU A 29 19.99 -5.06 -2.02
CA GLU A 29 19.41 -3.94 -1.26
C GLU A 29 18.84 -2.86 -2.19
N THR A 30 19.56 -2.54 -3.28
CA THR A 30 19.07 -1.59 -4.28
C THR A 30 17.84 -2.13 -5.01
N ILE A 31 17.84 -3.42 -5.37
CA ILE A 31 16.69 -4.06 -6.00
C ILE A 31 15.47 -4.01 -5.08
N ASP A 32 15.62 -4.39 -3.81
CA ASP A 32 14.55 -4.39 -2.82
C ASP A 32 14.00 -2.96 -2.60
N GLY A 33 14.88 -1.95 -2.55
CA GLY A 33 14.49 -0.53 -2.48
C GLY A 33 13.71 -0.05 -3.70
N LEU A 34 14.13 -0.44 -4.91
CA LEU A 34 13.42 -0.10 -6.15
C LEU A 34 12.04 -0.75 -6.22
N LYS A 35 11.91 -2.01 -5.77
CA LYS A 35 10.62 -2.70 -5.70
C LYS A 35 9.67 -2.03 -4.71
N LEU A 36 10.18 -1.61 -3.55
CA LEU A 36 9.38 -0.87 -2.57
C LEU A 36 8.92 0.49 -3.13
N MET A 37 9.78 1.20 -3.85
CA MET A 37 9.43 2.45 -4.51
C MET A 37 8.36 2.24 -5.59
N LEU A 38 8.50 1.19 -6.40
CA LEU A 38 7.52 0.82 -7.42
C LEU A 38 6.15 0.54 -6.78
N PHE A 39 6.12 -0.26 -5.72
CA PHE A 39 4.88 -0.52 -4.96
C PHE A 39 4.25 0.79 -4.47
N SER A 40 5.04 1.66 -3.85
CA SER A 40 4.53 2.92 -3.29
C SER A 40 3.94 3.82 -4.36
N ALA A 41 4.62 3.97 -5.50
CA ALA A 41 4.13 4.76 -6.63
C ALA A 41 2.84 4.16 -7.24
N GLN A 42 2.75 2.84 -7.37
CA GLN A 42 1.53 2.18 -7.86
C GLN A 42 0.36 2.31 -6.90
N LEU A 43 0.62 2.22 -5.59
CA LEU A 43 -0.40 2.42 -4.57
C LEU A 43 -0.96 3.85 -4.61
N GLU A 44 -0.09 4.86 -4.66
CA GLU A 44 -0.49 6.27 -4.79
C GLU A 44 -1.30 6.51 -6.06
N ARG A 45 -0.88 5.94 -7.19
CA ARG A 45 -1.63 6.01 -8.45
C ARG A 45 -3.01 5.38 -8.32
N THR A 46 -3.13 4.20 -7.71
CA THR A 46 -4.41 3.51 -7.52
C THR A 46 -5.33 4.30 -6.60
N ILE A 47 -4.81 4.86 -5.50
CA ILE A 47 -5.56 5.75 -4.62
C ILE A 47 -6.06 6.97 -5.40
N ALA A 48 -5.18 7.62 -6.17
CA ALA A 48 -5.55 8.79 -6.97
C ALA A 48 -6.67 8.44 -7.96
N LEU A 49 -6.54 7.34 -8.71
CA LEU A 49 -7.56 6.87 -9.65
C LEU A 49 -8.90 6.56 -8.97
N TYR A 50 -8.88 5.93 -7.81
CA TYR A 50 -10.07 5.67 -7.01
C TYR A 50 -10.74 6.97 -6.56
N SER A 51 -9.95 7.95 -6.09
CA SER A 51 -10.44 9.24 -5.59
C SER A 51 -11.10 10.12 -6.67
N VAL A 52 -10.67 10.00 -7.93
CA VAL A 52 -11.22 10.79 -9.05
C VAL A 52 -12.38 10.11 -9.78
N ASP A 53 -12.73 8.88 -9.41
CA ASP A 53 -13.86 8.09 -9.95
C ASP A 53 -13.91 8.04 -11.49
N ILE A 54 -12.74 8.00 -12.15
CA ILE A 54 -12.64 8.16 -13.62
C ILE A 54 -13.16 6.93 -14.37
N ASN A 55 -12.82 5.71 -13.93
CA ASN A 55 -13.23 4.45 -14.58
C ASN A 55 -12.93 3.22 -13.69
N ARG A 56 -13.96 2.40 -13.40
CA ARG A 56 -13.82 1.16 -12.59
C ARG A 56 -12.84 0.15 -13.18
N GLU A 57 -12.85 -0.10 -14.49
CA GLU A 57 -11.94 -1.04 -15.15
C GLU A 57 -10.48 -0.60 -15.00
N LEU A 58 -10.23 0.70 -15.14
CA LEU A 58 -8.90 1.29 -14.98
C LEU A 58 -8.41 1.20 -13.52
N ILE A 59 -9.30 1.46 -12.55
CA ILE A 59 -9.01 1.30 -11.12
C ILE A 59 -8.69 -0.16 -10.82
N THR A 60 -9.50 -1.10 -11.30
CA THR A 60 -9.29 -2.54 -11.10
C THR A 60 -7.96 -2.98 -11.70
N ALA A 61 -7.65 -2.60 -12.94
CA ALA A 61 -6.36 -2.92 -13.56
C ALA A 61 -5.19 -2.36 -12.75
N SER A 62 -5.27 -1.09 -12.34
CA SER A 62 -4.27 -0.45 -11.48
C SER A 62 -4.07 -1.18 -10.14
N LEU A 63 -5.16 -1.61 -9.52
CA LEU A 63 -5.12 -2.33 -8.26
C LEU A 63 -4.46 -3.71 -8.43
N LEU A 64 -4.72 -4.43 -9.53
CA LEU A 64 -4.06 -5.72 -9.81
C LEU A 64 -2.54 -5.58 -9.99
N ASP A 65 -2.11 -4.54 -10.69
CA ASP A 65 -0.68 -4.20 -10.79
C ASP A 65 -0.10 -3.89 -9.40
N THR A 66 -0.81 -3.07 -8.62
CA THR A 66 -0.41 -2.70 -7.25
C THR A 66 -0.31 -3.91 -6.33
N ILE A 67 -1.23 -4.88 -6.41
CA ILE A 67 -1.16 -6.14 -5.64
C ILE A 67 0.10 -6.91 -6.01
N THR A 68 0.45 -6.95 -7.30
CA THR A 68 1.66 -7.63 -7.78
C THR A 68 2.93 -6.96 -7.25
N ALA A 69 3.00 -5.63 -7.28
CA ALA A 69 4.12 -4.90 -6.69
C ALA A 69 4.17 -5.02 -5.15
N PHE A 70 3.01 -5.11 -4.49
CA PHE A 70 2.93 -5.34 -3.05
C PHE A 70 3.53 -6.70 -2.67
N GLU A 71 3.22 -7.76 -3.42
CA GLU A 71 3.81 -9.09 -3.18
C GLU A 71 5.33 -9.10 -3.32
N ASP A 72 5.85 -8.42 -4.35
CA ASP A 72 7.26 -8.42 -4.71
C ASP A 72 8.12 -7.47 -3.87
N GLY A 73 7.61 -6.28 -3.55
CA GLY A 73 8.41 -5.20 -2.94
C GLY A 73 8.12 -4.90 -1.48
N PHE A 74 6.96 -5.27 -0.96
CA PHE A 74 6.60 -4.89 0.41
C PHE A 74 7.19 -5.84 1.45
N TYR A 75 7.72 -5.27 2.53
CA TYR A 75 8.18 -6.01 3.70
C TYR A 75 7.71 -5.33 4.99
N TRP A 76 7.71 -6.06 6.10
CA TRP A 76 7.34 -5.49 7.38
C TRP A 76 8.28 -6.03 8.47
N GLU A 77 9.05 -5.12 9.07
CA GLU A 77 9.96 -5.47 10.19
C GLU A 77 9.50 -4.90 11.54
N GLY A 78 8.21 -4.55 11.63
CA GLY A 78 7.63 -3.90 12.79
C GLY A 78 7.69 -2.37 12.72
N PHE A 79 6.82 -1.76 13.51
CA PHE A 79 6.54 -0.32 13.43
C PHE A 79 7.76 0.58 13.64
N ALA A 80 8.70 0.18 14.51
CA ALA A 80 9.91 0.95 14.78
C ALA A 80 10.83 1.11 13.55
N LYS A 81 10.76 0.18 12.60
CA LYS A 81 11.58 0.18 11.38
C LYS A 81 10.80 0.50 10.11
N SER A 82 9.47 0.42 10.17
CA SER A 82 8.58 0.44 9.02
C SER A 82 7.34 1.33 9.25
N TYR A 83 7.48 2.47 9.93
CA TYR A 83 6.35 3.30 10.40
C TYR A 83 5.26 3.54 9.34
N ALA A 84 5.63 4.09 8.17
CA ALA A 84 4.68 4.42 7.09
C ALA A 84 4.05 3.18 6.42
N MET A 85 4.64 2.00 6.61
CA MET A 85 4.21 0.77 5.95
C MET A 85 2.94 0.18 6.59
N TYR A 86 2.63 0.58 7.83
CA TYR A 86 1.38 0.18 8.47
C TYR A 86 0.16 0.74 7.73
N ASP A 87 0.20 2.03 7.39
CA ASP A 87 -0.88 2.67 6.64
C ASP A 87 -1.04 2.03 5.26
N GLN A 88 0.06 1.65 4.59
CA GLN A 88 0.02 0.94 3.32
C GLN A 88 -0.71 -0.41 3.41
N MET A 89 -0.54 -1.17 4.51
CA MET A 89 -1.32 -2.41 4.74
C MET A 89 -2.81 -2.12 4.90
N VAL A 90 -3.16 -1.07 5.66
CA VAL A 90 -4.55 -0.63 5.84
C VAL A 90 -5.15 -0.21 4.49
N TRP A 91 -4.42 0.55 3.68
CA TRP A 91 -4.87 1.01 2.37
C TRP A 91 -5.05 -0.14 1.38
N MET A 92 -4.12 -1.11 1.31
CA MET A 92 -4.26 -2.27 0.43
C MET A 92 -5.50 -3.10 0.76
N LEU A 93 -5.76 -3.37 2.04
CA LEU A 93 -6.98 -4.07 2.46
C LEU A 93 -8.23 -3.26 2.14
N SER A 94 -8.21 -1.96 2.43
CA SER A 94 -9.35 -1.07 2.20
C SER A 94 -9.69 -0.97 0.72
N LEU A 95 -8.70 -0.79 -0.17
CA LEU A 95 -8.88 -0.77 -1.61
C LEU A 95 -9.38 -2.11 -2.14
N GLY A 96 -8.85 -3.23 -1.66
CA GLY A 96 -9.33 -4.56 -2.01
C GLY A 96 -10.80 -4.80 -1.67
N ILE A 97 -11.29 -4.21 -0.57
CA ILE A 97 -12.70 -4.24 -0.16
C ILE A 97 -13.53 -3.27 -1.01
N LEU A 98 -13.12 -1.99 -1.07
CA LEU A 98 -13.87 -0.91 -1.72
C LEU A 98 -14.00 -1.11 -3.24
N CYS A 99 -12.98 -1.69 -3.87
CA CYS A 99 -12.99 -1.98 -5.31
C CYS A 99 -13.55 -3.37 -5.64
N GLU A 100 -14.06 -4.11 -4.65
CA GLU A 100 -14.68 -5.43 -4.85
C GLU A 100 -13.78 -6.40 -5.64
N VAL A 101 -12.44 -6.36 -5.43
CA VAL A 101 -11.48 -7.25 -6.12
C VAL A 101 -11.87 -8.71 -5.87
N ASP A 102 -11.57 -9.70 -6.71
CA ASP A 102 -11.98 -11.09 -6.42
C ASP A 102 -11.24 -11.72 -5.21
N ASP A 103 -11.75 -12.85 -4.72
CA ASP A 103 -11.19 -13.52 -3.54
C ASP A 103 -9.77 -14.03 -3.73
N ALA A 104 -9.38 -14.41 -4.96
CA ALA A 104 -8.02 -14.89 -5.22
C ALA A 104 -7.03 -13.73 -5.06
N ASN A 105 -7.37 -12.57 -5.62
CA ASN A 105 -6.58 -11.35 -5.49
C ASN A 105 -6.61 -10.76 -4.08
N PHE A 106 -7.74 -10.86 -3.37
CA PHE A 106 -7.76 -10.43 -1.97
C PHE A 106 -6.86 -11.32 -1.08
N LYS A 107 -6.83 -12.65 -1.32
CA LYS A 107 -5.93 -13.57 -0.61
C LYS A 107 -4.45 -13.24 -0.82
N ARG A 108 -4.08 -12.73 -2.00
CA ARG A 108 -2.72 -12.24 -2.28
C ARG A 108 -2.33 -11.10 -1.34
N ILE A 109 -3.20 -10.11 -1.14
CA ILE A 109 -2.98 -9.03 -0.17
C ILE A 109 -2.80 -9.58 1.25
N VAL A 110 -3.68 -10.49 1.67
CA VAL A 110 -3.64 -11.10 3.01
C VAL A 110 -2.34 -11.87 3.24
N ALA A 111 -1.87 -12.62 2.23
CA ALA A 111 -0.64 -13.39 2.32
C ALA A 111 0.59 -12.51 2.59
N VAL A 112 0.68 -11.33 1.97
CA VAL A 112 1.76 -10.36 2.22
C VAL A 112 1.73 -9.84 3.65
N ILE A 113 0.55 -9.52 4.18
CA ILE A 113 0.39 -9.04 5.56
C ILE A 113 0.75 -10.14 6.57
N GLN A 114 0.33 -11.38 6.30
CA GLN A 114 0.68 -12.53 7.12
C GLN A 114 2.18 -12.84 7.10
N ARG A 115 2.87 -12.68 5.96
CA ARG A 115 4.33 -12.86 5.83
C ARG A 115 5.11 -11.99 6.82
N GLY A 116 4.63 -10.77 7.07
CA GLY A 116 5.23 -9.86 8.04
C GLY A 116 4.89 -10.15 9.50
N GLY A 117 3.92 -11.02 9.78
CA GLY A 117 3.47 -11.30 11.15
C GLY A 117 2.82 -10.11 11.85
N ALA A 118 2.28 -9.14 11.10
CA ALA A 118 1.61 -7.97 11.66
C ALA A 118 0.32 -8.40 12.40
N GLN A 119 0.30 -8.25 13.72
CA GLN A 119 -0.88 -8.49 14.55
C GLN A 119 -1.52 -7.16 14.93
N ASP A 120 -2.66 -6.86 14.32
CA ASP A 120 -3.37 -5.61 14.54
C ASP A 120 -4.89 -5.81 14.50
N GLU A 121 -5.62 -5.12 15.37
CA GLU A 121 -7.06 -5.22 15.51
C GLU A 121 -7.83 -4.70 14.28
N LEU A 122 -7.37 -3.61 13.66
CA LEU A 122 -7.94 -3.08 12.43
C LEU A 122 -7.63 -3.98 11.23
N LEU A 123 -6.36 -4.41 11.08
CA LEU A 123 -6.00 -5.33 10.00
C LEU A 123 -6.81 -6.62 10.10
N LYS A 124 -6.93 -7.20 11.32
CA LYS A 124 -7.78 -8.36 11.60
C LYS A 124 -9.21 -8.11 11.13
N THR A 125 -9.78 -6.97 11.49
CA THR A 125 -11.17 -6.64 11.18
C THR A 125 -11.40 -6.55 9.67
N LEU A 126 -10.52 -5.87 8.94
CA LEU A 126 -10.60 -5.76 7.48
C LEU A 126 -10.42 -7.10 6.78
N VAL A 127 -9.46 -7.92 7.22
CA VAL A 127 -9.26 -9.26 6.66
C VAL A 127 -10.46 -10.16 6.94
N ASN A 128 -10.92 -10.22 8.20
CA ASN A 128 -11.98 -11.13 8.62
C ASN A 128 -13.37 -10.72 8.14
N TYR A 129 -13.56 -9.45 7.74
CA TYR A 129 -14.76 -9.02 7.02
C TYR A 129 -15.01 -9.87 5.77
N ARG A 130 -13.93 -10.29 5.10
CA ARG A 130 -14.01 -11.04 3.84
C ARG A 130 -13.57 -12.49 3.95
N ILE A 131 -12.53 -12.78 4.75
CA ILE A 131 -12.03 -14.13 4.98
C ILE A 131 -12.06 -14.40 6.50
N PRO A 132 -13.18 -14.91 7.03
CA PRO A 132 -13.34 -15.11 8.45
C PRO A 132 -12.22 -15.95 9.07
N ASN A 133 -11.71 -15.51 10.21
CA ASN A 133 -10.66 -16.18 11.00
C ASN A 133 -9.30 -16.36 10.30
N ALA A 134 -9.01 -15.61 9.23
CA ALA A 134 -7.74 -15.75 8.51
C ALA A 134 -6.54 -15.20 9.27
N ILE A 135 -6.72 -14.17 10.10
CA ILE A 135 -5.67 -13.63 10.97
C ILE A 135 -6.18 -13.33 12.37
N GLN A 136 -5.23 -13.26 13.30
CA GLN A 136 -5.46 -12.87 14.69
C GLN A 136 -5.04 -11.41 14.90
N GLY A 137 -5.66 -10.77 15.88
CA GLY A 137 -5.42 -9.38 16.25
C GLY A 137 -5.64 -9.25 17.75
N SER A 138 -4.69 -8.58 18.41
CA SER A 138 -4.59 -8.51 19.87
C SER A 138 -4.40 -7.09 20.38
N SER A 139 -3.98 -6.17 19.52
CA SER A 139 -3.66 -4.79 19.86
C SER A 139 -3.73 -3.90 18.62
N TYR A 140 -3.55 -2.59 18.79
CA TYR A 140 -3.31 -1.67 17.68
C TYR A 140 -1.82 -1.38 17.59
N ILE A 141 -1.20 -1.65 16.44
CA ILE A 141 0.18 -1.29 16.11
C ILE A 141 0.33 0.22 16.23
N GLN A 142 -0.60 0.97 15.62
CA GLN A 142 -0.70 2.41 15.76
C GLN A 142 -1.98 2.77 16.50
N LYS A 143 -1.87 3.13 17.80
CA LYS A 143 -3.05 3.42 18.63
C LYS A 143 -3.83 4.65 18.16
N SER A 144 -3.17 5.74 17.79
CA SER A 144 -3.85 6.95 17.33
C SER A 144 -3.64 7.11 15.81
N PRO A 145 -4.73 7.27 15.02
CA PRO A 145 -6.12 7.43 15.45
C PRO A 145 -6.90 6.10 15.55
N TYR A 146 -6.33 4.95 15.19
CA TYR A 146 -7.10 3.73 14.91
C TYR A 146 -7.83 3.11 16.10
N ALA A 147 -7.29 3.17 17.32
CA ALA A 147 -7.97 2.64 18.51
C ALA A 147 -9.28 3.39 18.83
N HIS A 148 -9.46 4.62 18.32
CA HIS A 148 -10.73 5.33 18.45
C HIS A 148 -11.86 4.75 17.56
N LEU A 149 -11.57 3.80 16.67
CA LEU A 149 -12.55 3.03 15.91
C LEU A 149 -13.12 1.82 16.68
N ASP A 150 -12.67 1.56 17.91
CA ASP A 150 -13.06 0.36 18.68
C ASP A 150 -14.57 0.14 18.74
N GLY A 151 -15.37 1.20 18.87
CA GLY A 151 -16.82 1.11 18.86
C GLY A 151 -17.36 0.47 17.57
N LEU A 152 -16.81 0.86 16.42
CA LEU A 152 -17.17 0.29 15.11
C LEU A 152 -16.58 -1.11 14.92
N VAL A 153 -15.28 -1.26 15.18
CA VAL A 153 -14.50 -2.50 14.98
C VAL A 153 -15.06 -3.65 15.82
N LYS A 154 -15.44 -3.38 17.07
CA LYS A 154 -16.03 -4.36 17.99
C LYS A 154 -17.55 -4.50 17.81
N GLY A 155 -18.13 -3.82 16.82
CA GLY A 155 -19.56 -3.89 16.50
C GLY A 155 -20.50 -3.25 17.52
N GLN A 156 -19.98 -2.41 18.40
CA GLN A 156 -20.74 -1.73 19.47
C GLN A 156 -21.52 -0.50 18.95
N ASP A 157 -20.95 0.23 18.00
CA ASP A 157 -21.56 1.42 17.41
C ASP A 157 -21.27 1.49 15.90
N LYS A 158 -22.30 1.19 15.10
CA LYS A 158 -22.25 1.25 13.63
C LYS A 158 -22.96 2.49 13.08
N SER A 159 -23.24 3.47 13.93
CA SER A 159 -23.98 4.66 13.52
C SER A 159 -23.13 5.57 12.62
N ILE A 160 -23.80 6.21 11.66
CA ILE A 160 -23.16 7.25 10.84
C ILE A 160 -22.64 8.39 11.72
N SER A 161 -23.32 8.70 12.83
CA SER A 161 -22.87 9.69 13.81
C SER A 161 -21.54 9.33 14.45
N PHE A 162 -21.31 8.05 14.77
CA PHE A 162 -20.02 7.59 15.28
C PHE A 162 -18.91 7.81 14.27
N ILE A 163 -19.11 7.37 13.02
CA ILE A 163 -18.14 7.52 11.94
C ILE A 163 -17.82 8.99 11.69
N LYS A 164 -18.85 9.86 11.60
CA LYS A 164 -18.65 11.31 11.44
C LYS A 164 -17.86 11.92 12.60
N THR A 165 -18.15 11.49 13.83
CA THR A 165 -17.43 11.98 15.03
C THR A 165 -15.98 11.53 15.00
N TYR A 166 -15.73 10.26 14.68
CA TYR A 166 -14.39 9.72 14.51
C TYR A 166 -13.59 10.52 13.48
N LEU A 167 -14.15 10.72 12.27
CA LEU A 167 -13.48 11.45 11.20
C LEU A 167 -13.10 12.87 11.65
N ASN A 168 -14.09 13.62 12.15
CA ASN A 168 -13.92 15.04 12.50
C ASN A 168 -13.05 15.29 13.74
N LYS A 169 -13.11 14.40 14.74
CA LYS A 169 -12.46 14.62 16.04
C LYS A 169 -11.18 13.82 16.23
N LYS A 170 -10.98 12.75 15.46
CA LYS A 170 -9.86 11.81 15.65
C LYS A 170 -9.03 11.66 14.37
N TRP A 171 -9.64 11.33 13.24
CA TRP A 171 -8.91 11.08 11.99
C TRP A 171 -8.18 12.32 11.48
N TYR A 172 -8.91 13.38 11.12
CA TYR A 172 -8.33 14.59 10.55
C TYR A 172 -7.45 15.34 11.55
N GLN A 173 -7.79 15.28 12.85
CA GLN A 173 -6.95 15.88 13.88
C GLN A 173 -5.66 15.09 14.14
N GLY A 174 -5.72 13.77 14.07
CA GLY A 174 -4.60 12.87 14.30
C GLY A 174 -3.56 12.90 13.19
N HIS A 175 -3.88 13.54 12.06
CA HIS A 175 -2.99 13.57 10.93
C HIS A 175 -2.89 14.98 10.28
N ARG A 176 -3.06 16.07 11.03
CA ARG A 176 -3.07 17.46 10.50
C ARG A 176 -1.97 17.83 9.49
N ASP A 177 -0.85 17.11 9.52
CA ASP A 177 0.31 17.34 8.67
C ASP A 177 0.21 16.69 7.28
N ALA A 178 -0.84 15.89 7.00
CA ALA A 178 -1.02 15.30 5.68
C ALA A 178 -1.80 16.21 4.72
N PRO A 179 -1.54 16.09 3.41
CA PRO A 179 -1.89 17.10 2.41
C PRO A 179 -3.32 16.98 1.81
N TRP A 180 -4.25 16.26 2.46
CA TRP A 180 -5.64 16.12 1.94
C TRP A 180 -6.41 17.44 1.84
#